data_AF-A0A2V2XRM8-F1
#
_entry.id   AF-A0A2V2XRM8-F1
#
_cell.length_a   1.000
_cell.length_b   1.000
_cell.length_c   1.000
_cell.angle_alpha   90.00
_cell.angle_beta   90.00
_cell.angle_gamma   90.00
#
_symmetry.space_group_name_H-M   'P 1'
#
loop_
_entity.id
_entity.type
_entity.pdbx_description
1 polymer ?
#
loop_
_entity_poly.entity_id
_entity_poly.type
_entity_poly.pdbx_seq_one_letter_code
_entity_poly.pdbx_strand_id
1 'polypeptide(L)'
;MRMHARYLFIVTNDKGYKPQDREHILKTLRRFFKAPNIRIGSKHIEIEVWEPDLSSIRGIIEENIGRVVEWKPIDSIESNYMKDVDLVEAYVDLFNQERFWEAHGALETLWRRSGDRNAQGLILVAAAFIKIQENKENEFVIIAKRALEMLKGANYFCIDLDEVRKKLSSSLESKKPFKIECAPQR
;
A
#
# COMPACT_ATOMS: atom_id res chain seq x y z
N MET A 1 -26.52 0.89 10.95
CA MET A 1 -25.73 1.30 9.77
C MET A 1 -25.30 0.02 9.06
N ARG A 2 -25.75 -0.26 7.82
CA ARG A 2 -25.29 -1.46 7.10
C ARG A 2 -23.80 -1.26 6.77
N MET A 3 -22.93 -2.10 7.32
CA MET A 3 -21.55 -2.18 6.83
C MET A 3 -21.61 -2.78 5.43
N HIS A 4 -21.29 -1.96 4.43
CA HIS A 4 -21.14 -2.44 3.06
C HIS A 4 -19.87 -3.28 3.00
N ALA A 5 -19.96 -4.50 2.45
CA ALA A 5 -18.79 -5.37 2.33
C ALA A 5 -17.78 -4.76 1.35
N ARG A 6 -16.51 -4.68 1.77
CA ARG A 6 -15.43 -4.08 0.98
C ARG A 6 -14.32 -5.09 0.81
N TYR A 7 -13.85 -5.24 -0.42
CA TYR A 7 -12.83 -6.21 -0.78
C TYR A 7 -11.69 -5.54 -1.54
N LEU A 8 -10.49 -6.05 -1.31
CA LEU A 8 -9.29 -5.73 -2.06
C LEU A 8 -8.96 -6.94 -2.94
N PHE A 9 -8.87 -6.73 -4.25
CA PHE A 9 -8.38 -7.72 -5.20
C PHE A 9 -6.95 -7.37 -5.61
N ILE A 10 -6.07 -8.36 -5.59
CA ILE A 10 -4.70 -8.27 -6.10
C ILE A 10 -4.66 -8.97 -7.45
N VAL A 11 -4.25 -8.22 -8.47
CA VAL A 11 -4.29 -8.63 -9.87
C VAL A 11 -2.88 -8.54 -10.45
N THR A 12 -2.46 -9.47 -11.29
CA THR A 12 -1.17 -9.36 -11.97
C THR A 12 -1.13 -8.16 -12.92
N ASN A 13 0.01 -7.47 -12.99
CA ASN A 13 0.24 -6.40 -13.95
C ASN A 13 1.02 -6.88 -15.18
N ASP A 14 0.59 -8.00 -15.77
CA ASP A 14 1.30 -8.64 -16.90
C ASP A 14 1.21 -7.79 -18.19
N LYS A 15 0.19 -6.92 -18.28
CA LYS A 15 -0.01 -5.98 -19.39
C LYS A 15 0.86 -4.70 -19.27
N GLY A 16 1.57 -4.52 -18.15
CA GLY A 16 2.52 -3.42 -17.97
C GLY A 16 1.88 -2.05 -17.75
N TYR A 17 0.65 -2.00 -17.24
CA TYR A 17 -0.03 -0.75 -16.88
C TYR A 17 0.82 0.12 -15.96
N LYS A 18 0.69 1.42 -16.12
CA LYS A 18 1.37 2.44 -15.32
C LYS A 18 0.35 3.26 -14.53
N PRO A 19 0.76 3.98 -13.48
CA PRO A 19 -0.14 4.86 -12.74
C PRO A 19 -0.96 5.80 -13.65
N GLN A 20 -0.39 6.26 -14.77
CA GLN A 20 -1.08 7.12 -15.74
C GLN A 20 -2.32 6.46 -16.37
N ASP A 21 -2.36 5.12 -16.44
CA ASP A 21 -3.50 4.36 -16.98
C ASP A 21 -4.66 4.24 -15.98
N ARG A 22 -4.47 4.71 -14.75
CA ARG A 22 -5.42 4.53 -13.64
C ARG A 22 -6.84 4.98 -13.96
N GLU A 23 -6.99 6.17 -14.53
CA GLU A 23 -8.32 6.72 -14.83
C GLU A 23 -9.04 5.90 -15.90
N HIS A 24 -8.30 5.44 -16.91
CA HIS A 24 -8.84 4.55 -17.94
C HIS A 24 -9.31 3.22 -17.35
N ILE A 25 -8.49 2.58 -16.52
CA ILE A 25 -8.84 1.31 -15.87
C ILE A 25 -10.05 1.47 -14.96
N LEU A 26 -10.08 2.52 -14.12
CA LEU A 26 -11.23 2.81 -13.26
C LEU A 26 -12.51 3.00 -14.08
N LYS A 27 -12.45 3.76 -15.18
CA LYS A 27 -13.59 3.97 -16.07
C LYS A 27 -14.09 2.66 -16.67
N THR A 28 -13.18 1.76 -17.07
CA THR A 28 -13.54 0.44 -17.60
C THR A 28 -14.24 -0.42 -16.55
N LEU A 29 -13.69 -0.55 -15.35
CA LEU A 29 -14.24 -1.38 -14.29
C LEU A 29 -15.57 -0.85 -13.74
N ARG A 30 -15.71 0.48 -13.64
CA ARG A 30 -16.93 1.15 -13.13
C ARG A 30 -18.16 0.98 -14.03
N ARG A 31 -18.01 0.40 -15.22
CA ARG A 31 -19.12 -0.04 -16.06
C ARG A 31 -19.85 -1.25 -15.48
N PHE A 32 -19.18 -2.00 -14.61
CA PHE A 32 -19.66 -3.29 -14.12
C PHE A 32 -19.95 -3.31 -12.62
N PHE A 33 -19.11 -2.63 -11.82
CA PHE A 33 -19.24 -2.62 -10.36
C PHE A 33 -18.66 -1.36 -9.74
N LYS A 34 -18.97 -1.14 -8.46
CA LYS A 34 -18.42 -0.01 -7.71
C LYS A 34 -16.95 -0.27 -7.36
N ALA A 35 -16.06 0.37 -8.11
CA ALA A 35 -14.61 0.39 -7.88
C ALA A 35 -14.16 1.77 -7.40
N PRO A 36 -14.08 2.03 -6.09
CA PRO A 36 -13.79 3.37 -5.57
C PRO A 36 -12.35 3.79 -5.82
N ASN A 37 -11.42 2.84 -5.75
CA ASN A 37 -10.01 3.09 -5.94
C ASN A 37 -9.31 1.91 -6.62
N ILE A 38 -8.24 2.23 -7.34
CA ILE A 38 -7.23 1.26 -7.74
C ILE A 38 -5.85 1.87 -7.51
N ARG A 39 -4.86 1.00 -7.30
CA ARG A 39 -3.44 1.34 -7.19
C ARG A 39 -2.65 0.47 -8.16
N ILE A 40 -1.84 1.09 -9.00
CA ILE A 40 -1.06 0.38 -10.03
C ILE A 40 0.40 0.32 -9.59
N GLY A 41 0.83 -0.86 -9.15
CA GLY A 41 2.23 -1.19 -8.88
C GLY A 41 2.93 -1.76 -10.11
N SER A 42 4.23 -1.99 -9.99
CA SER A 42 5.05 -2.50 -11.09
C SER A 42 4.71 -3.94 -11.50
N LYS A 43 4.29 -4.77 -10.54
CA LYS A 43 3.99 -6.20 -10.75
C LYS A 43 2.53 -6.57 -10.49
N HIS A 44 1.78 -5.72 -9.79
CA HIS A 44 0.38 -5.96 -9.46
C HIS A 44 -0.46 -4.69 -9.53
N ILE A 45 -1.77 -4.89 -9.58
CA ILE A 45 -2.79 -3.85 -9.47
C ILE A 45 -3.69 -4.23 -8.31
N GLU A 46 -3.90 -3.28 -7.40
CA GLU A 46 -4.86 -3.42 -6.32
C GLU A 46 -6.17 -2.76 -6.73
N ILE A 47 -7.28 -3.49 -6.61
CA ILE A 47 -8.62 -3.01 -6.96
C ILE A 47 -9.49 -3.09 -5.72
N GLU A 48 -9.96 -1.93 -5.25
CA GLU A 48 -10.98 -1.87 -4.21
C GLU A 48 -12.36 -2.04 -4.82
N VAL A 49 -13.15 -2.94 -4.26
CA VAL A 49 -14.51 -3.22 -4.70
C VAL A 49 -15.47 -3.14 -3.53
N TRP A 50 -16.58 -2.43 -3.70
CA TRP A 50 -17.62 -2.31 -2.69
C TRP A 50 -18.86 -3.10 -3.11
N GLU A 51 -19.47 -3.79 -2.15
CA GLU A 51 -20.67 -4.62 -2.30
C GLU A 51 -20.57 -5.64 -3.45
N PRO A 52 -19.50 -6.45 -3.50
CA PRO A 52 -19.31 -7.33 -4.64
C PRO A 52 -20.28 -8.51 -4.66
N ASP A 53 -20.83 -8.83 -5.84
CA ASP A 53 -21.08 -10.21 -6.21
C ASP A 53 -19.75 -10.85 -6.65
N LEU A 54 -19.11 -11.54 -5.70
CA LEU A 54 -17.76 -12.08 -5.85
C LEU A 54 -17.64 -13.08 -7.00
N SER A 55 -18.71 -13.82 -7.31
CA SER A 55 -18.70 -14.83 -8.36
C SER A 55 -18.54 -14.20 -9.75
N SER A 56 -19.22 -13.07 -9.97
CA SER A 56 -19.24 -12.32 -11.22
C SER A 56 -18.01 -11.40 -11.38
N ILE A 57 -17.57 -10.77 -10.28
CA ILE A 57 -16.52 -9.73 -10.34
C ILE A 57 -15.15 -10.29 -10.71
N ARG A 58 -14.82 -11.50 -10.26
CA ARG A 58 -13.54 -12.12 -10.59
C ARG A 58 -13.36 -12.27 -12.10
N GLY A 59 -14.35 -12.82 -12.79
CA GLY A 59 -14.30 -13.02 -14.24
C GLY A 59 -14.15 -11.70 -15.00
N ILE A 60 -14.87 -10.66 -14.56
CA ILE A 60 -14.79 -9.32 -15.16
C ILE A 60 -13.38 -8.71 -15.00
N ILE A 61 -12.77 -8.83 -13.81
CA ILE A 61 -11.40 -8.38 -13.57
C ILE A 61 -10.41 -9.15 -14.44
N GLU A 62 -10.55 -10.48 -14.52
CA GLU A 62 -9.67 -11.36 -15.29
C GLU A 62 -9.75 -11.08 -16.80
N GLU A 63 -10.95 -10.83 -17.33
CA GLU A 63 -11.17 -10.50 -18.74
C GLU A 63 -10.61 -9.12 -19.11
N ASN A 64 -10.79 -8.12 -18.24
CA ASN A 64 -10.48 -6.73 -18.59
C ASN A 64 -9.05 -6.33 -18.19
N ILE A 65 -8.56 -6.78 -17.04
CA ILE A 65 -7.36 -6.22 -16.40
C ILE A 65 -6.21 -7.24 -16.39
N GLY A 66 -6.36 -8.34 -15.67
CA GLY A 66 -5.31 -9.31 -15.46
C GLY A 66 -5.75 -10.41 -14.49
N ARG A 67 -4.91 -11.41 -14.28
CA ARG A 67 -5.26 -12.57 -13.46
C ARG A 67 -5.40 -12.17 -11.99
N VAL A 68 -6.50 -12.53 -11.34
CA VAL A 68 -6.68 -12.37 -9.89
C VAL A 68 -5.83 -13.42 -9.18
N VAL A 69 -4.90 -12.98 -8.33
CA VAL A 69 -4.03 -13.87 -7.54
C VAL A 69 -4.43 -13.96 -6.07
N GLU A 70 -5.05 -12.90 -5.54
CA GLU A 70 -5.51 -12.83 -4.15
C GLU A 70 -6.72 -11.90 -4.09
N TRP A 71 -7.64 -12.17 -3.17
CA TRP A 71 -8.68 -11.21 -2.79
C TRP A 71 -9.01 -11.39 -1.31
N LYS A 72 -9.33 -10.30 -0.61
CA LYS A 72 -9.65 -10.33 0.82
C LYS A 72 -10.58 -9.20 1.26
N PRO A 73 -11.34 -9.38 2.35
CA PRO A 73 -12.06 -8.28 2.99
C PRO A 73 -11.08 -7.20 3.46
N ILE A 74 -11.43 -5.93 3.25
CA ILE A 74 -10.63 -4.78 3.72
C ILE A 74 -10.71 -4.62 5.24
N ASP A 75 -11.81 -5.05 5.86
CA ASP A 75 -12.11 -4.86 7.28
C ASP A 75 -11.66 -6.04 8.18
N SER A 76 -10.63 -6.79 7.79
CA SER A 76 -10.14 -7.94 8.55
C SER A 76 -9.49 -7.54 9.88
N ILE A 77 -9.88 -8.21 10.97
CA ILE A 77 -9.47 -7.89 12.36
C ILE A 77 -8.10 -8.51 12.73
N GLU A 78 -7.52 -9.34 11.86
CA GLU A 78 -6.37 -10.21 12.18
C GLU A 78 -5.14 -9.46 12.71
N SER A 79 -4.87 -8.25 12.22
CA SER A 79 -3.72 -7.44 12.69
C SER A 79 -3.81 -7.06 14.18
N ASN A 80 -5.03 -7.03 14.75
CA ASN A 80 -5.25 -6.63 16.15
C ASN A 80 -4.71 -7.64 17.19
N TYR A 81 -4.24 -8.82 16.78
CA TYR A 81 -3.66 -9.82 17.68
C TYR A 81 -2.17 -10.10 17.42
N MET A 82 -1.59 -9.47 16.40
CA MET A 82 -0.17 -9.64 16.06
C MET A 82 0.73 -8.87 17.04
N LYS A 83 1.93 -9.41 17.27
CA LYS A 83 2.99 -8.72 18.03
C LYS A 83 3.57 -7.58 17.20
N ASP A 84 4.10 -6.57 17.87
CA ASP A 84 4.64 -5.38 17.22
C ASP A 84 5.79 -5.71 16.25
N VAL A 85 6.66 -6.67 16.61
CA VAL A 85 7.75 -7.13 15.72
C VAL A 85 7.20 -7.76 14.42
N ASP A 86 6.17 -8.59 14.53
CA ASP A 86 5.53 -9.26 13.37
C ASP A 86 4.86 -8.21 12.45
N LEU A 87 4.29 -7.15 13.03
CA LEU A 87 3.70 -6.03 12.26
C LEU A 87 4.77 -5.23 11.51
N VAL A 88 5.96 -5.05 12.10
CA VAL A 88 7.09 -4.37 11.45
C VAL A 88 7.68 -5.22 10.32
N GLU A 89 7.84 -6.53 10.54
CA GLU A 89 8.29 -7.45 9.49
C GLU A 89 7.29 -7.49 8.31
N ALA A 90 5.99 -7.61 8.62
CA ALA A 90 4.93 -7.57 7.62
C ALA A 90 4.93 -6.25 6.83
N TYR A 91 5.16 -5.11 7.50
CA TYR A 91 5.31 -3.82 6.84
C TYR A 91 6.43 -3.85 5.80
N VAL A 92 7.61 -4.36 6.17
CA VAL A 92 8.78 -4.40 5.28
C VAL A 92 8.49 -5.30 4.08
N ASP A 93 7.93 -6.49 4.30
CA ASP A 93 7.60 -7.43 3.23
C ASP A 93 6.57 -6.87 2.26
N LEU A 94 5.49 -6.28 2.77
CA LEU A 94 4.44 -5.66 1.96
C LEU A 94 4.96 -4.43 1.21
N PHE A 95 5.73 -3.57 1.88
CA PHE A 95 6.35 -2.39 1.26
C PHE A 95 7.26 -2.80 0.11
N ASN A 96 8.09 -3.82 0.34
CA ASN A 96 8.97 -4.37 -0.68
C ASN A 96 8.19 -5.03 -1.83
N GLN A 97 6.96 -5.48 -1.63
CA GLN A 97 6.11 -5.95 -2.72
C GLN A 97 5.33 -4.84 -3.42
N GLU A 98 5.56 -3.57 -3.08
CA GLU A 98 4.76 -2.42 -3.50
C GLU A 98 3.29 -2.49 -3.05
N ARG A 99 2.97 -3.31 -2.05
CA ARG A 99 1.64 -3.40 -1.42
C ARG A 99 1.50 -2.31 -0.36
N PHE A 100 1.71 -1.06 -0.77
CA PHE A 100 1.88 0.07 0.16
C PHE A 100 0.63 0.36 1.00
N TRP A 101 -0.56 0.13 0.46
CA TRP A 101 -1.80 0.30 1.22
C TRP A 101 -1.90 -0.70 2.38
N GLU A 102 -1.45 -1.93 2.17
CA GLU A 102 -1.44 -2.96 3.20
C GLU A 102 -0.29 -2.75 4.19
N ALA A 103 0.88 -2.35 3.69
CA ALA A 103 2.00 -1.94 4.55
C ALA A 103 1.56 -0.81 5.50
N HIS A 104 0.88 0.22 4.97
CA HIS A 104 0.27 1.27 5.78
C HIS A 104 -0.65 0.69 6.88
N GLY A 105 -1.55 -0.22 6.53
CA GLY A 105 -2.47 -0.85 7.49
C GLY A 105 -1.78 -1.69 8.58
N ALA A 106 -0.69 -2.39 8.23
CA ALA A 106 0.08 -3.18 9.18
C ALA A 106 0.63 -2.31 10.34
N LEU A 107 1.29 -1.19 10.01
CA LEU A 107 1.79 -0.28 11.04
C LEU A 107 0.72 0.59 11.68
N GLU A 108 -0.41 0.85 11.02
CA GLU A 108 -1.51 1.61 11.62
C GLU A 108 -2.02 0.96 12.91
N THR A 109 -2.06 -0.38 12.93
CA THR A 109 -2.45 -1.13 14.14
C THR A 109 -1.47 -0.86 15.30
N LEU A 110 -0.17 -0.94 15.03
CA LEU A 110 0.89 -0.66 16.01
C LEU A 110 0.83 0.80 16.49
N TRP A 111 0.70 1.74 15.56
CA TRP A 111 0.63 3.17 15.87
C TRP A 111 -0.60 3.50 16.72
N ARG A 112 -1.77 2.94 16.43
CA ARG A 112 -2.99 3.15 17.24
C ARG A 112 -2.84 2.67 18.68
N ARG A 113 -2.03 1.65 18.93
CA ARG A 113 -1.74 1.14 20.29
C ARG A 113 -0.68 1.96 21.03
N SER A 114 0.37 2.35 20.32
CA SER A 114 1.58 2.93 20.93
C SER A 114 1.65 4.45 20.87
N GLY A 115 1.02 5.09 19.87
CA GLY A 115 1.24 6.49 19.54
C GLY A 115 2.63 6.80 18.99
N ASP A 116 3.43 5.79 18.63
CA ASP A 116 4.83 5.94 18.25
C ASP A 116 5.00 6.78 16.97
N ARG A 117 5.87 7.80 17.03
CA ARG A 117 6.08 8.71 15.90
C ARG A 117 6.85 8.10 14.74
N ASN A 118 7.75 7.16 14.99
CA ASN A 118 8.45 6.46 13.92
C ASN A 118 7.52 5.48 13.20
N ALA A 119 6.62 4.80 13.92
CA ALA A 119 5.53 4.05 13.29
C ALA A 119 4.70 4.95 12.37
N GLN A 120 4.28 6.13 12.86
CA GLN A 120 3.55 7.11 12.06
C GLN A 120 4.36 7.62 10.86
N GLY A 121 5.66 7.83 11.03
CA GLY A 121 6.56 8.23 9.95
C GLY A 121 6.62 7.18 8.84
N LEU A 122 6.79 5.90 9.20
CA LEU A 122 6.81 4.77 8.26
C LEU A 122 5.44 4.55 7.56
N ILE A 123 4.34 4.77 8.27
CA ILE A 123 2.99 4.82 7.70
C ILE A 123 2.92 5.90 6.60
N LEU A 124 3.48 7.10 6.86
CA LEU A 124 3.54 8.16 5.86
C LEU A 124 4.46 7.82 4.68
N VAL A 125 5.56 7.08 4.89
CA VAL A 125 6.39 6.59 3.78
C VAL A 125 5.57 5.72 2.84
N ALA A 126 4.82 4.73 3.37
CA ALA A 126 3.93 3.90 2.57
C ALA A 126 2.82 4.73 1.89
N ALA A 127 2.18 5.63 2.64
CA ALA A 127 1.13 6.50 2.12
C ALA A 127 1.62 7.42 0.99
N ALA A 128 2.88 7.86 1.01
CA ALA A 128 3.47 8.61 -0.09
C ALA A 128 3.49 7.77 -1.37
N PHE A 129 3.97 6.52 -1.31
CA PHE A 129 4.04 5.67 -2.50
C PHE A 129 2.66 5.19 -2.98
N ILE A 130 1.64 5.12 -2.12
CA ILE A 130 0.25 5.01 -2.57
C ILE A 130 -0.10 6.14 -3.55
N LYS A 131 0.37 7.38 -3.31
CA LYS A 131 0.11 8.51 -4.22
C LYS A 131 0.82 8.36 -5.56
N ILE A 132 2.01 7.77 -5.60
CA ILE A 132 2.62 7.40 -6.90
C ILE A 132 1.73 6.40 -7.64
N GLN A 133 1.25 5.35 -6.98
CA GLN A 133 0.35 4.35 -7.59
C GLN A 133 -1.01 4.93 -8.01
N GLU A 134 -1.43 6.03 -7.40
CA GLU A 134 -2.65 6.79 -7.72
C GLU A 134 -2.44 7.86 -8.81
N ASN A 135 -1.24 7.99 -9.40
CA ASN A 135 -0.86 9.06 -10.34
C ASN A 135 -0.99 10.46 -9.74
N LYS A 136 -0.55 10.60 -8.49
CA LYS A 136 -0.68 11.79 -7.62
C LYS A 136 0.70 12.23 -7.11
N GLU A 137 1.60 12.56 -8.03
CA GLU A 137 3.00 12.83 -7.70
C GLU A 137 3.19 14.09 -6.83
N ASN A 138 2.30 15.08 -6.95
CA ASN A 138 2.34 16.28 -6.13
C ASN A 138 2.02 15.95 -4.67
N GLU A 139 0.99 15.15 -4.42
CA GLU A 139 0.65 14.66 -3.09
C GLU A 139 1.75 13.74 -2.52
N PHE A 140 2.41 12.94 -3.36
CA PHE A 140 3.58 12.17 -2.95
C PHE A 140 4.66 13.06 -2.34
N VAL A 141 5.02 14.19 -2.99
CA VAL A 141 6.05 15.10 -2.47
C VAL A 141 5.68 15.65 -1.10
N ILE A 142 4.42 16.05 -0.92
CA ILE A 142 3.93 16.61 0.34
C ILE A 142 4.02 15.58 1.46
N ILE A 143 3.54 14.36 1.22
CA ILE A 143 3.51 13.29 2.22
C ILE A 143 4.93 12.79 2.53
N ALA A 144 5.78 12.63 1.51
CA ALA A 144 7.15 12.16 1.67
C ALA A 144 8.00 13.14 2.51
N LYS A 145 7.87 14.46 2.28
CA LYS A 145 8.55 15.47 3.11
C LYS A 145 8.10 15.39 4.57
N ARG A 146 6.80 15.23 4.82
CA ARG A 146 6.28 15.06 6.18
C ARG A 146 6.80 13.79 6.85
N ALA A 147 6.96 12.69 6.10
CA ALA A 147 7.56 11.47 6.61
C ALA A 147 9.02 11.69 7.03
N LEU A 148 9.83 12.37 6.20
CA LEU A 148 11.22 12.72 6.52
C LEU A 148 11.35 13.55 7.79
N GLU A 149 10.45 14.51 8.01
CA GLU A 149 10.41 15.32 9.23
C GLU A 149 10.09 14.50 10.49
N MET A 150 9.32 13.42 10.31
CA MET A 150 8.77 12.62 11.40
C MET A 150 9.69 11.49 11.86
N LEU A 151 10.43 10.87 10.95
CA LEU A 151 11.37 9.80 11.27
C LEU A 151 12.57 10.35 12.07
N LYS A 152 12.75 9.88 13.31
CA LYS A 152 13.82 10.29 14.23
C LYS A 152 14.60 9.09 14.75
N GLY A 153 15.86 9.32 15.12
CA GLY A 153 16.78 8.27 15.57
C GLY A 153 17.28 7.39 14.42
N ALA A 154 18.21 6.50 14.74
CA ALA A 154 18.87 5.64 13.76
C ALA A 154 18.02 4.42 13.39
N ASN A 155 17.30 3.82 14.35
CA ASN A 155 16.63 2.55 14.16
C ASN A 155 15.21 2.53 14.68
N TYR A 156 14.38 1.68 14.07
CA TYR A 156 13.06 1.31 14.55
C TYR A 156 12.87 -0.20 14.41
N PHE A 157 12.93 -0.93 15.53
CA PHE A 157 13.07 -2.39 15.52
C PHE A 157 14.26 -2.82 14.63
N CYS A 158 13.99 -3.58 13.57
CA CYS A 158 14.97 -4.05 12.60
C CYS A 158 15.22 -3.08 11.43
N ILE A 159 14.49 -1.95 11.36
CA ILE A 159 14.57 -1.00 10.25
C ILE A 159 15.60 0.09 10.55
N ASP A 160 16.55 0.27 9.64
CA ASP A 160 17.46 1.42 9.60
C ASP A 160 16.72 2.66 9.05
N LEU A 161 16.43 3.61 9.94
CA LEU A 161 15.72 4.83 9.59
C LEU A 161 16.61 5.86 8.87
N ASP A 162 17.94 5.82 9.05
CA ASP A 162 18.85 6.66 8.29
C ASP A 162 18.81 6.29 6.80
N GLU A 163 18.85 4.98 6.51
CA GLU A 163 18.77 4.47 5.14
C GLU A 163 17.39 4.71 4.53
N VAL A 164 16.30 4.57 5.30
CA VAL A 164 14.95 4.95 4.85
C VAL A 164 14.87 6.43 4.48
N ARG A 165 15.39 7.33 5.34
CA ARG A 165 15.39 8.79 5.05
C ARG A 165 16.19 9.10 3.80
N LYS A 166 17.37 8.50 3.64
CA LYS A 166 18.23 8.68 2.46
C LYS A 166 17.53 8.22 1.18
N LYS A 167 17.01 6.98 1.17
CA LYS A 167 16.29 6.43 0.01
C LYS A 167 15.03 7.22 -0.32
N LEU A 168 14.25 7.62 0.68
CA LEU A 168 13.05 8.45 0.47
C LEU A 168 13.40 9.83 -0.09
N SER A 169 14.51 10.42 0.34
CA SER A 169 15.01 11.68 -0.21
C SER A 169 15.37 11.53 -1.70
N SER A 170 16.03 10.44 -2.10
CA SER A 170 16.27 10.14 -3.52
C SER A 170 14.98 9.87 -4.31
N SER A 171 13.96 9.31 -3.66
CA SER A 171 12.64 9.11 -4.28
C SER A 171 11.88 10.41 -4.54
N LEU A 172 12.18 11.51 -3.83
CA LEU A 172 11.57 12.81 -4.11
C LEU A 172 11.82 13.28 -5.55
N GLU A 173 13.00 12.96 -6.09
CA GLU A 173 13.37 13.27 -7.48
C GLU A 173 12.94 12.17 -8.43
N SER A 174 13.30 10.91 -8.14
CA SER A 174 13.11 9.80 -9.07
C SER A 174 11.67 9.29 -9.19
N LYS A 175 10.82 9.59 -8.20
CA LYS A 175 9.44 9.06 -8.05
C LYS A 175 9.36 7.53 -8.01
N LYS A 176 10.47 6.85 -7.74
CA LYS A 176 10.54 5.39 -7.69
C LYS A 176 10.53 4.89 -6.25
N PRO A 177 9.83 3.78 -5.97
CA PRO A 177 9.94 3.12 -4.67
C PRO A 177 11.32 2.50 -4.48
N PHE A 178 11.64 2.21 -3.22
CA PHE A 178 12.88 1.56 -2.80
C PHE A 178 12.57 0.31 -1.98
N LYS A 179 13.62 -0.43 -1.61
CA LYS A 179 13.50 -1.56 -0.67
C LYS A 179 13.97 -1.17 0.72
N ILE A 180 13.22 -1.63 1.71
CA ILE A 180 13.57 -1.54 3.12
C ILE A 180 14.18 -2.87 3.54
N GLU A 181 15.24 -2.80 4.32
CA GLU A 181 15.87 -3.96 4.93
C GLU A 181 15.41 -4.06 6.39
N CYS A 182 15.18 -5.29 6.84
CA CYS A 182 14.90 -5.63 8.22
C CYS A 182 15.98 -6.60 8.66
N ALA A 183 16.96 -6.12 9.41
CA ALA A 183 18.01 -6.94 9.99
C ALA A 183 17.81 -7.01 11.51
N PRO A 184 17.86 -8.21 12.13
CA PRO A 184 17.90 -8.29 13.59
C PRO A 184 19.12 -7.51 14.09
N GLN A 185 18.92 -6.61 15.06
CA GLN A 185 20.05 -5.94 15.68
C GLN A 185 20.87 -6.97 16.45
N ARG A 186 22.16 -7.07 16.11
CA ARG A 186 23.13 -7.94 16.78
C ARG A 186 23.57 -7.34 18.10
#